data_AF-A0A0B4DQ04-F1
#
_entry.id   AF-A0A0B4DQ04-F1
#
_cell.length_a   1.000
_cell.length_b   1.000
_cell.length_c   1.000
_cell.angle_alpha   90.00
_cell.angle_beta   90.00
_cell.angle_gamma   90.00
#
_symmetry.space_group_name_H-M   'P 1'
#
loop_
_entity.id
_entity.type
_entity.pdbx_description
1 polymer ?
#
loop_
_entity_poly.entity_id
_entity_poly.type
_entity_poly.pdbx_seq_one_letter_code
_entity_poly.pdbx_strand_id
1 'polypeptide(L)'
;MPQHIWDRIRDEFTLPTAADLQGHFQALGDPDAMQRAVRVFVDEETLCPGFQIKDGLLREPVLLLFEHAMALKVPHNVFAAWMVTPLPTQPETRPVDALDDIGPLFAALADFANIYRPSEQRR
;
A
#
# COMPACT_ATOMS: atom_id res chain seq x y z
N MET A 1 -13.75 -1.38 -0.64
CA MET A 1 -12.92 -1.68 -1.84
C MET A 1 -13.42 -2.96 -2.47
N PRO A 2 -13.43 -3.08 -3.81
CA PRO A 2 -13.82 -4.32 -4.49
C PRO A 2 -12.89 -5.50 -4.19
N GLN A 3 -13.45 -6.71 -4.05
CA GLN A 3 -12.68 -7.92 -3.71
C GLN A 3 -11.57 -8.25 -4.71
N HIS A 4 -11.81 -8.04 -6.00
CA HIS A 4 -10.85 -8.35 -7.07
C HIS A 4 -9.51 -7.60 -6.95
N ILE A 5 -9.46 -6.48 -6.21
CA ILE A 5 -8.22 -5.76 -5.94
C ILE A 5 -7.30 -6.59 -5.03
N TRP A 6 -7.87 -7.26 -4.02
CA TRP A 6 -7.13 -8.09 -3.08
C TRP A 6 -6.65 -9.38 -3.74
N ASP A 7 -7.48 -9.97 -4.59
CA ASP A 7 -7.10 -11.15 -5.37
C ASP A 7 -5.93 -10.81 -6.31
N ARG A 8 -5.97 -9.66 -6.99
CA ARG A 8 -4.84 -9.17 -7.79
C ARG A 8 -3.56 -9.01 -6.96
N ILE A 9 -3.63 -8.38 -5.79
CA ILE A 9 -2.46 -8.21 -4.93
C ILE A 9 -1.91 -9.57 -4.49
N ARG A 10 -2.79 -10.50 -4.13
CA ARG A 10 -2.40 -11.86 -3.74
C ARG A 10 -1.67 -12.58 -4.88
N ASP A 11 -2.21 -12.53 -6.08
CA ASP A 11 -1.69 -13.25 -7.24
C ASP A 11 -0.37 -12.67 -7.76
N GLU A 12 -0.24 -11.33 -7.77
CA GLU A 12 0.95 -10.66 -8.32
C GLU A 12 2.07 -10.45 -7.30
N PHE A 13 1.72 -10.19 -6.04
CA PHE A 13 2.68 -9.72 -5.04
C PHE A 13 2.70 -10.54 -3.75
N THR A 14 1.82 -11.54 -3.60
CA THR A 14 1.48 -12.17 -2.33
C THR A 14 0.76 -11.24 -1.35
N LEU A 15 0.05 -11.86 -0.40
CA LEU A 15 -0.72 -11.14 0.62
C LEU A 15 -0.64 -11.90 1.95
N PRO A 16 0.55 -11.99 2.58
CA PRO A 16 0.76 -12.70 3.85
C PRO A 16 -0.07 -12.11 4.99
N THR A 17 -0.31 -12.91 6.02
CA THR A 17 -0.93 -12.40 7.25
C THR A 17 0.02 -11.46 8.00
N ALA A 18 -0.53 -10.58 8.83
CA ALA A 18 0.29 -9.74 9.71
C ALA A 18 1.16 -10.56 10.67
N ALA A 19 0.69 -11.75 11.09
CA ALA A 19 1.44 -12.65 11.96
C ALA A 19 2.66 -13.25 11.24
N ASP A 20 2.50 -13.70 10.00
CA ASP A 20 3.61 -14.24 9.20
C ASP A 20 4.70 -13.18 8.99
N LEU A 21 4.28 -11.97 8.61
CA LEU A 21 5.23 -10.88 8.38
C LEU A 21 5.89 -10.41 9.68
N GLN A 22 5.18 -10.42 10.81
CA GLN A 22 5.75 -10.13 12.12
C GLN A 22 6.81 -11.16 12.50
N GLY A 23 6.56 -12.45 12.32
CA GLY A 23 7.53 -13.51 12.57
C GLY A 23 8.78 -13.37 11.69
N HIS A 24 8.59 -13.01 10.42
CA HIS A 24 9.69 -12.71 9.50
C HIS A 24 10.59 -11.58 10.00
N PHE A 25 10.01 -10.44 10.39
CA PHE A 25 10.78 -9.30 10.90
C PHE A 25 11.44 -9.56 12.26
N GLN A 26 10.81 -10.37 13.12
CA GLN A 26 11.45 -10.84 14.36
C GLN A 26 12.70 -11.67 14.07
N ALA A 27 12.65 -12.58 13.09
CA ALA A 27 13.79 -13.40 12.70
C ALA A 27 14.94 -12.56 12.10
N LEU A 28 14.63 -11.43 11.47
CA LEU A 28 15.61 -10.46 10.97
C LEU A 28 16.17 -9.51 12.05
N GLY A 29 15.61 -9.54 13.28
CA GLY A 29 16.03 -8.64 14.35
C GLY A 29 15.48 -7.21 14.25
N ASP A 30 14.43 -6.97 13.45
CA ASP A 30 13.76 -5.66 13.32
C ASP A 30 12.25 -5.78 13.65
N PRO A 31 11.87 -6.08 14.91
CA PRO A 31 10.46 -6.25 15.28
C PRO A 31 9.62 -4.96 15.08
N ASP A 32 10.25 -3.80 15.03
CA ASP A 32 9.59 -2.50 14.89
C ASP A 32 9.21 -2.19 13.43
N ALA A 33 9.72 -2.93 12.44
CA ALA A 33 9.30 -2.83 11.05
C ALA A 33 7.78 -2.92 10.86
N MET A 34 7.09 -3.72 11.69
CA MET A 34 5.63 -3.86 11.64
C MET A 34 4.88 -2.54 11.92
N GLN A 35 5.47 -1.61 12.65
CA GLN A 35 4.85 -0.30 12.91
C GLN A 35 4.71 0.53 11.62
N ARG A 36 5.64 0.32 10.69
CA ARG A 36 5.75 1.01 9.40
C ARG A 36 5.07 0.25 8.26
N ALA A 37 4.70 -1.02 8.48
CA ALA A 37 4.13 -1.87 7.45
C ALA A 37 2.72 -1.44 7.03
N VAL A 38 2.47 -1.50 5.73
CA VAL A 38 1.15 -1.37 5.11
C VAL A 38 0.33 -2.60 5.49
N ARG A 39 -0.85 -2.35 6.05
CA ARG A 39 -1.77 -3.39 6.54
C ARG A 39 -3.15 -3.16 5.97
N VAL A 40 -3.68 -4.13 5.24
CA VAL A 40 -5.06 -4.10 4.75
C VAL A 40 -5.96 -4.96 5.61
N PHE A 41 -7.16 -4.48 5.82
CA PHE A 41 -8.19 -5.15 6.63
C PHE A 41 -9.25 -5.69 5.68
N VAL A 42 -9.28 -7.02 5.51
CA VAL A 42 -10.19 -7.72 4.59
C VAL A 42 -10.95 -8.74 5.42
N ASP A 43 -12.29 -8.61 5.46
CA ASP A 43 -13.15 -9.38 6.35
C ASP A 43 -12.66 -9.30 7.82
N GLU A 44 -12.28 -10.42 8.42
CA GLU A 44 -11.76 -10.50 9.80
C GLU A 44 -10.22 -10.59 9.85
N GLU A 45 -9.54 -10.48 8.70
CA GLU A 45 -8.09 -10.66 8.59
C GLU A 45 -7.35 -9.33 8.43
N THR A 46 -6.14 -9.28 9.03
CA THR A 46 -5.15 -8.24 8.74
C THR A 46 -4.04 -8.83 7.89
N LEU A 47 -3.92 -8.33 6.67
CA LEU A 47 -3.00 -8.82 5.67
C LEU A 47 -2.01 -7.72 5.28
N CYS A 48 -0.82 -8.12 4.84
CA CYS A 48 0.24 -7.20 4.45
C CYS A 48 0.52 -7.35 2.95
N PRO A 49 0.24 -6.34 2.12
CA PRO A 49 0.50 -6.44 0.68
C PRO A 49 1.97 -6.69 0.39
N GLY A 50 2.33 -7.75 -0.35
CA GLY A 50 3.73 -8.13 -0.53
C GLY A 50 4.54 -7.19 -1.42
N PHE A 51 3.90 -6.28 -2.16
CA PHE A 51 4.61 -5.24 -2.94
C PHE A 51 5.46 -4.32 -2.07
N GLN A 52 5.23 -4.29 -0.75
CA GLN A 52 6.00 -3.51 0.22
C GLN A 52 7.31 -4.19 0.63
N ILE A 53 7.55 -5.44 0.24
CA ILE A 53 8.74 -6.23 0.60
C ILE A 53 9.64 -6.43 -0.63
N LYS A 54 10.95 -6.24 -0.46
CA LYS A 54 11.99 -6.63 -1.42
C LYS A 54 13.17 -7.20 -0.65
N ASP A 55 13.65 -8.37 -1.06
CA ASP A 55 14.75 -9.08 -0.40
C ASP A 55 14.53 -9.26 1.11
N GLY A 56 13.28 -9.47 1.52
CA GLY A 56 12.87 -9.63 2.92
C GLY A 56 12.78 -8.33 3.74
N LEU A 57 13.05 -7.16 3.15
CA LEU A 57 13.00 -5.88 3.84
C LEU A 57 11.87 -5.00 3.31
N LEU A 58 11.42 -4.03 4.11
CA LEU A 58 10.50 -3.01 3.65
C LEU A 58 11.14 -2.18 2.52
N ARG A 59 10.42 -2.03 1.42
CA ARG A 59 10.82 -1.20 0.28
C ARG A 59 10.69 0.26 0.66
N GLU A 60 11.82 0.96 0.71
CA GLU A 60 11.88 2.38 1.05
C GLU A 60 10.96 3.27 0.18
N PRO A 61 10.87 3.12 -1.15
CA PRO A 61 9.91 3.86 -1.97
C PRO A 61 8.45 3.71 -1.50
N VAL A 62 8.04 2.49 -1.13
CA VAL A 62 6.67 2.22 -0.66
C VAL A 62 6.45 2.81 0.72
N LEU A 63 7.46 2.74 1.60
CA LEU A 63 7.42 3.34 2.93
C LEU A 63 7.22 4.85 2.86
N LEU A 64 8.00 5.55 2.03
CA LEU A 64 7.91 7.00 1.88
C LEU A 64 6.55 7.44 1.32
N LEU A 65 6.03 6.72 0.32
CA LEU A 65 4.68 6.96 -0.21
C LEU A 65 3.60 6.68 0.84
N PHE A 66 3.77 5.64 1.65
CA PHE A 66 2.83 5.29 2.69
C PHE A 66 2.79 6.33 3.82
N GLU A 67 3.94 6.81 4.27
CA GLU A 67 4.05 7.91 5.23
C GLU A 67 3.33 9.17 4.71
N HIS A 68 3.51 9.49 3.42
CA HIS A 68 2.80 10.58 2.78
C HIS A 68 1.28 10.34 2.72
N ALA A 69 0.83 9.12 2.39
CA ALA A 69 -0.57 8.74 2.45
C ALA A 69 -1.15 8.93 3.87
N MET A 70 -0.42 8.56 4.92
CA MET A 70 -0.84 8.78 6.31
C MET A 70 -0.98 10.26 6.64
N ALA A 71 -0.04 11.11 6.20
CA ALA A 71 -0.14 12.57 6.35
C ALA A 71 -1.37 13.13 5.59
N LEU A 72 -1.68 12.57 4.43
CA LEU A 72 -2.88 12.87 3.66
C LEU A 72 -4.16 12.20 4.19
N LYS A 73 -4.08 11.44 5.29
CA LYS A 73 -5.19 10.68 5.88
C LYS A 73 -5.85 9.69 4.91
N VAL A 74 -5.06 9.11 4.01
CA VAL A 74 -5.51 8.04 3.11
C VAL A 74 -5.53 6.73 3.91
N PRO A 75 -6.67 6.03 4.05
CA PRO A 75 -6.71 4.76 4.78
C PRO A 75 -5.81 3.69 4.15
N HIS A 76 -5.32 2.74 4.95
CA HIS A 76 -4.39 1.72 4.47
C HIS A 76 -4.92 0.91 3.28
N ASN A 77 -6.17 0.44 3.35
CA ASN A 77 -6.83 -0.27 2.26
C ASN A 77 -6.90 0.59 0.99
N VAL A 78 -7.12 1.89 1.15
CA VAL A 78 -7.21 2.82 0.03
C VAL A 78 -5.85 3.02 -0.62
N PHE A 79 -4.80 3.19 0.19
CA PHE A 79 -3.43 3.24 -0.29
C PHE A 79 -3.04 1.97 -1.04
N ALA A 80 -3.30 0.78 -0.46
CA ALA A 80 -2.96 -0.48 -1.10
C ALA A 80 -3.70 -0.71 -2.42
N ALA A 81 -4.97 -0.30 -2.49
CA ALA A 81 -5.73 -0.32 -3.74
C ALA A 81 -5.15 0.66 -4.78
N TRP A 82 -4.80 1.88 -4.36
CA TRP A 82 -4.17 2.88 -5.22
C TRP A 82 -2.86 2.36 -5.82
N MET A 83 -2.03 1.69 -5.01
CA MET A 83 -0.74 1.13 -5.45
C MET A 83 -0.84 0.21 -6.66
N VAL A 84 -1.94 -0.55 -6.81
CA VAL A 84 -2.15 -1.52 -7.90
C VAL A 84 -3.20 -1.06 -8.93
N THR A 85 -3.68 0.17 -8.82
CA THR A 85 -4.63 0.76 -9.76
C THR A 85 -3.89 1.65 -10.75
N PRO A 86 -4.15 1.52 -12.07
CA PRO A 86 -3.51 2.41 -13.04
C PRO A 86 -3.76 3.88 -12.75
N LEU A 87 -2.74 4.71 -12.97
CA LEU A 87 -2.83 6.15 -12.76
C LEU A 87 -3.74 6.79 -13.82
N PRO A 88 -4.62 7.75 -13.45
CA PRO A 88 -5.52 8.40 -14.41
C PRO A 88 -4.78 9.10 -15.56
N THR A 89 -3.59 9.63 -15.29
CA THR A 89 -2.74 10.33 -16.28
C THR A 89 -1.89 9.36 -17.11
N GLN A 90 -1.74 8.11 -16.68
CA GLN A 90 -0.96 7.07 -17.34
C GLN A 90 -1.68 5.71 -17.18
N PRO A 91 -2.69 5.41 -18.02
CA PRO A 91 -3.57 4.23 -17.85
C PRO A 91 -2.84 2.88 -17.94
N GLU A 92 -1.60 2.87 -18.41
CA GLU A 92 -0.77 1.67 -18.54
C GLU A 92 0.17 1.47 -17.33
N THR A 93 0.29 2.45 -16.44
CA THR A 93 1.27 2.45 -15.33
C THR A 93 0.55 2.46 -13.98
N ARG A 94 0.83 1.47 -13.13
CA ARG A 94 0.41 1.49 -11.72
C ARG A 94 1.53 2.06 -10.86
N PRO A 95 1.24 2.64 -9.68
CA PRO A 95 2.28 3.12 -8.78
C PRO A 95 3.34 2.06 -8.44
N VAL A 96 2.95 0.78 -8.26
CA VAL A 96 3.91 -0.33 -8.02
C VAL A 96 4.93 -0.52 -9.14
N ASP A 97 4.58 -0.16 -10.38
CA ASP A 97 5.43 -0.33 -11.56
C ASP A 97 6.40 0.88 -11.74
N ALA A 98 6.14 2.00 -11.06
CA ALA A 98 6.87 3.26 -11.20
C ALA A 98 7.70 3.64 -9.95
N LEU A 99 8.05 2.65 -9.12
CA LEU A 99 8.75 2.89 -7.84
C LEU A 99 10.20 3.36 -7.98
N ASP A 100 10.77 3.34 -9.18
CA ASP A 100 12.11 3.86 -9.47
C ASP A 100 12.15 5.40 -9.56
N ASP A 101 11.01 6.05 -9.82
CA ASP A 101 10.85 7.51 -9.77
C ASP A 101 9.57 7.89 -8.99
N ILE A 102 9.72 8.02 -7.67
CA ILE A 102 8.60 8.31 -6.76
C ILE A 102 8.17 9.78 -6.76
N GLY A 103 8.93 10.69 -7.38
CA GLY A 103 8.62 12.12 -7.38
C GLY A 103 7.21 12.42 -7.93
N PRO A 104 6.89 11.96 -9.15
CA PRO A 104 5.55 12.06 -9.71
C PRO A 104 4.46 11.33 -8.91
N LEU A 105 4.82 10.24 -8.21
CA LEU A 105 3.88 9.45 -7.42
C LEU A 105 3.37 10.18 -6.18
N PHE A 106 4.18 11.05 -5.56
CA PHE A 106 3.71 11.90 -4.46
C PHE A 106 2.60 12.85 -4.91
N ALA A 107 2.78 13.54 -6.05
CA ALA A 107 1.78 14.43 -6.60
C ALA A 107 0.50 13.67 -6.98
N ALA A 108 0.65 12.52 -7.65
CA ALA A 108 -0.48 11.68 -8.02
C ALA A 108 -1.27 11.16 -6.80
N LEU A 109 -0.59 10.82 -5.71
CA LEU A 109 -1.21 10.39 -4.46
C LEU A 109 -1.96 11.55 -3.77
N ALA A 110 -1.39 12.76 -3.79
CA ALA A 110 -2.06 13.95 -3.26
C ALA A 110 -3.33 14.30 -4.05
N ASP A 111 -3.27 14.27 -5.37
CA ASP A 111 -4.43 14.48 -6.25
C ASP A 111 -5.51 13.41 -6.00
N PHE A 112 -5.10 12.15 -5.91
CA PHE A 112 -6.00 11.05 -5.59
C PHE A 112 -6.66 11.23 -4.20
N ALA A 113 -5.90 11.62 -3.18
CA ALA A 113 -6.44 11.87 -1.84
C ALA A 113 -7.48 13.00 -1.84
N ASN A 114 -7.26 14.05 -2.64
CA ASN A 114 -8.21 15.14 -2.83
C ASN A 114 -9.51 14.72 -3.52
N ILE A 115 -9.46 13.70 -4.40
CA ILE A 115 -10.64 13.12 -5.07
C ILE A 115 -11.35 12.10 -4.17
N TYR A 116 -10.63 11.45 -3.26
CA TYR A 116 -11.19 10.48 -2.31
C TYR A 116 -11.94 11.15 -1.15
N ARG A 117 -11.36 12.21 -0.56
CA ARG A 117 -11.98 12.99 0.55
C ARG A 117 -13.39 13.57 0.32
N PRO A 118 -13.82 14.02 -0.88
CA PRO A 118 -15.16 14.58 -1.12
C PRO A 118 -16.29 13.58 -0.86
N SER A 119 -15.99 12.28 -0.83
CA SER A 119 -16.98 11.22 -0.60
C SER A 119 -17.25 10.93 0.89
N GLU A 120 -16.40 11.42 1.80
CA GLU A 120 -16.59 11.28 3.25
C GLU A 120 -17.46 12.39 3.86
N GLN A 121 -17.92 13.38 3.09
CA GLN A 121 -18.79 14.49 3.55
C GLN A 121 -20.30 14.27 3.34
N ARG A 122 -20.75 13.07 2.94
CA ARG A 122 -22.18 12.72 2.90
C ARG A 122 -22.48 11.55 3.83
N ARG A 123 -22.40 11.78 5.14
CA ARG A 123 -23.09 10.98 6.15
C ARG A 123 -23.67 11.90 7.21
#